data_AF-A0A978SER6-F1
#
_entry.id   AF-A0A978SER6-F1
#
_cell.length_a   1.000
_cell.length_b   1.000
_cell.length_c   1.000
_cell.angle_alpha   90.00
_cell.angle_beta   90.00
_cell.angle_gamma   90.00
#
_symmetry.space_group_name_H-M   'P 1'
#
loop_
_entity.id
_entity.type
_entity.pdbx_description
1 polymer ?
#
loop_
_entity_poly.entity_id
_entity_poly.type
_entity_poly.pdbx_seq_one_letter_code
_entity_poly.pdbx_strand_id
1 'polypeptide(L)'
;MTPAAIRTLSNLRHEVYMLFAVTMKASVNVTSGSSSASNPAMAFWLDSQQLLNYLYIYAHTAPDELVPERPFVLRVAVNKRAGIVSTIGREKGCRGINRSWQFELTLLPEEILDFVPWIVDLIKSYDSDFAFLIPEPPHPIESDISEITASHSAQTLAASAQLARYVDERALLTVGEPQ
;
A
#
# COMPACT_ATOMS: atom_id res chain seq x y z
N MET A 1 15.26 3.13 -8.85
CA MET A 1 14.50 4.34 -8.49
C MET A 1 15.46 5.52 -8.44
N THR A 2 15.06 6.71 -8.87
CA THR A 2 15.85 7.94 -8.69
C THR A 2 15.98 8.30 -7.21
N PRO A 3 17.03 9.05 -6.82
CA PRO A 3 17.16 9.53 -5.44
C PRO A 3 15.97 10.37 -4.96
N ALA A 4 15.34 11.12 -5.87
CA ALA A 4 14.13 11.89 -5.57
C ALA A 4 12.95 10.98 -5.20
N ALA A 5 12.65 9.95 -6.02
CA ALA A 5 11.58 9.01 -5.74
C ALA A 5 11.80 8.23 -4.43
N ILE A 6 13.05 7.88 -4.12
CA ILE A 6 13.41 7.25 -2.83
C ILE A 6 13.08 8.18 -1.67
N ARG A 7 13.49 9.45 -1.72
CA ARG A 7 13.20 10.44 -0.67
C ARG A 7 11.71 10.64 -0.48
N THR A 8 10.96 10.81 -1.58
CA THR A 8 9.50 10.98 -1.52
C THR A 8 8.84 9.75 -0.87
N LEU A 9 9.18 8.53 -1.28
CA LEU A 9 8.63 7.31 -0.68
C LEU A 9 8.97 7.19 0.82
N SER A 10 10.21 7.53 1.20
CA SER A 10 10.63 7.50 2.60
C SER A 10 9.85 8.49 3.46
N ASN A 11 9.63 9.72 2.97
CA ASN A 11 8.83 10.73 3.68
C ASN A 11 7.37 10.30 3.80
N LEU A 12 6.76 9.84 2.71
CA LEU A 12 5.38 9.37 2.71
C LEU A 12 5.15 8.19 3.65
N ARG A 13 6.08 7.21 3.69
CA ARG A 13 6.01 6.11 4.67
C ARG A 13 5.98 6.64 6.10
N HIS A 14 6.86 7.58 6.43
CA HIS A 14 6.91 8.15 7.77
C HIS A 14 5.60 8.84 8.14
N GLU A 15 5.11 9.73 7.26
CA GLU A 15 3.87 10.48 7.48
C GLU A 15 2.65 9.55 7.58
N VAL A 16 2.52 8.59 6.66
CA VAL A 16 1.43 7.61 6.68
C VAL A 16 1.47 6.79 7.96
N TYR A 17 2.62 6.27 8.38
CA TYR A 17 2.69 5.45 9.59
C TYR A 17 2.39 6.24 10.87
N MET A 18 2.81 7.51 10.94
CA MET A 18 2.44 8.40 12.03
C MET A 18 0.93 8.65 12.07
N LEU A 19 0.33 9.01 10.93
CA LEU A 19 -1.12 9.26 10.84
C LEU A 19 -1.92 7.99 11.10
N PHE A 20 -1.47 6.85 10.57
CA PHE A 20 -2.08 5.54 10.76
C PHE A 20 -2.11 5.15 12.24
N ALA A 21 -0.99 5.30 12.96
CA ALA A 21 -0.91 5.01 14.38
C ALA A 21 -1.91 5.86 15.20
N VAL A 22 -2.00 7.15 14.91
CA VAL A 22 -2.96 8.06 15.55
C VAL A 22 -4.40 7.65 15.25
N THR A 23 -4.70 7.30 14.00
CA THR A 23 -6.06 7.03 13.51
C THR A 23 -6.57 5.65 13.95
N MET A 24 -5.70 4.65 14.02
CA MET A 24 -6.01 3.30 14.51
C MET A 24 -6.41 3.29 15.99
N LYS A 25 -5.90 4.24 16.79
CA LYS A 25 -6.05 4.24 18.27
C LYS A 25 -5.58 2.92 18.91
N ALA A 26 -4.63 2.25 18.27
CA ALA A 26 -4.03 1.00 18.72
C ALA A 26 -2.52 1.15 18.85
N SER A 27 -1.88 0.27 19.61
CA SER A 27 -0.42 0.20 19.68
C SER A 27 0.13 -0.25 18.33
N VAL A 28 0.61 0.71 17.53
CA VAL A 28 1.28 0.46 16.26
C VAL A 28 2.79 0.53 16.46
N ASN A 29 3.49 -0.55 16.11
CA ASN A 29 4.95 -0.59 16.09
C ASN A 29 5.45 -0.36 14.67
N VAL A 30 6.28 0.66 14.47
CA VAL A 30 6.92 0.92 13.17
C VAL A 30 8.35 0.39 13.22
N THR A 31 8.71 -0.49 12.28
CA THR A 31 10.09 -0.97 12.20
C THR A 31 11.02 0.12 11.72
N SER A 32 12.23 0.15 12.29
CA SER A 32 13.35 0.97 11.84
C SER A 32 13.90 0.42 10.52
N GLY A 33 13.13 0.54 9.44
CA GLY A 33 13.61 0.18 8.11
C GLY A 33 14.66 1.18 7.61
N SER A 34 15.68 0.70 6.92
CA SER A 34 16.63 1.58 6.23
C SER A 34 15.96 2.23 5.01
N SER A 35 16.44 3.40 4.60
CA SER A 35 16.00 4.06 3.35
C SER A 35 16.34 3.26 2.09
N SER A 36 17.12 2.18 2.22
CA SER A 36 17.46 1.25 1.15
C SER A 36 16.37 0.21 0.89
N ALA A 37 16.28 -0.26 -0.35
CA ALA A 37 15.28 -1.20 -0.83
C ALA A 37 15.31 -2.59 -0.14
N SER A 38 16.32 -2.90 0.67
CA SER A 38 16.52 -4.24 1.24
C SER A 38 15.65 -4.53 2.47
N ASN A 39 15.30 -3.52 3.29
CA ASN A 39 14.46 -3.67 4.48
C ASN A 39 13.64 -2.39 4.73
N PRO A 40 12.58 -2.16 3.96
CA PRO A 40 11.75 -0.98 4.11
C PRO A 40 10.95 -1.00 5.42
N ALA A 41 10.70 0.18 5.97
CA ALA A 41 9.89 0.35 7.17
C ALA A 41 8.47 -0.19 6.95
N MET A 42 7.91 -0.80 8.00
CA MET A 42 6.56 -1.35 8.03
C MET A 42 5.90 -0.99 9.36
N ALA A 43 4.58 -0.83 9.36
CA ALA A 43 3.79 -0.66 10.57
C ALA A 43 3.13 -2.00 10.95
N PHE A 44 3.17 -2.37 12.22
CA PHE A 44 2.61 -3.61 12.78
C PHE A 44 1.62 -3.29 13.89
N TRP A 45 0.57 -4.09 14.02
CA TRP A 45 -0.36 -4.02 15.14
C TRP A 45 -0.94 -5.40 15.44
N LEU A 46 -1.46 -5.58 16.66
CA LEU A 46 -2.25 -6.75 17.03
C LEU A 46 -3.73 -6.41 16.89
N ASP A 47 -4.49 -7.33 16.30
CA ASP A 47 -5.96 -7.25 16.30
C ASP A 47 -6.58 -7.77 17.61
N SER A 48 -7.90 -7.74 17.69
CA SER A 48 -8.68 -8.23 18.83
C SER A 48 -8.42 -9.72 19.13
N GLN A 49 -8.00 -10.50 18.14
CA GLN A 49 -7.68 -11.91 18.25
C GLN A 49 -6.21 -12.18 18.60
N GLN A 50 -5.41 -11.12 18.85
CA GLN A 50 -3.97 -11.19 19.09
C GLN A 50 -3.19 -11.75 17.90
N LEU A 51 -3.70 -11.58 16.67
CA LEU A 51 -2.96 -11.87 15.45
C LEU A 51 -2.21 -10.61 15.00
N LEU A 52 -0.99 -10.82 14.53
CA LEU A 52 -0.12 -9.76 14.03
C LEU A 52 -0.53 -9.39 12.61
N ASN A 53 -0.90 -8.13 12.45
CA ASN A 53 -1.19 -7.50 11.19
C ASN A 53 -0.08 -6.53 10.81
N TYR A 54 0.03 -6.20 9.53
CA TYR A 54 1.03 -5.24 9.07
C TYR A 54 0.57 -4.44 7.85
N LEU A 55 1.10 -3.22 7.76
CA LEU A 55 0.89 -2.26 6.68
C LEU A 55 2.24 -1.94 6.04
N TYR A 56 2.31 -2.12 4.73
CA TYR A 56 3.53 -1.97 3.95
C TYR A 56 3.29 -1.10 2.71
N ILE A 57 4.12 -0.08 2.52
CA ILE A 57 4.03 0.83 1.36
C ILE A 57 5.26 0.63 0.48
N TYR A 58 5.08 0.48 -0.82
CA TYR A 58 6.19 0.29 -1.76
C TYR A 58 5.89 0.87 -3.14
N ALA A 59 6.94 1.14 -3.92
CA ALA A 59 6.77 1.57 -5.30
C ALA A 59 6.28 0.41 -6.16
N HIS A 60 5.12 0.58 -6.81
CA HIS A 60 4.66 -0.31 -7.86
C HIS A 60 5.45 -0.06 -9.15
N THR A 61 5.56 1.21 -9.52
CA THR A 61 6.42 1.73 -10.57
C THR A 61 7.11 2.98 -10.05
N ALA A 62 8.31 3.25 -10.53
CA ALA A 62 9.05 4.45 -10.17
C ALA A 62 10.09 4.78 -11.26
N PRO A 63 10.38 6.07 -11.47
CA PRO A 63 11.44 6.49 -12.38
C PRO A 63 12.80 5.98 -11.89
N ASP A 64 13.68 5.64 -12.81
CA ASP A 64 15.08 5.27 -12.53
C ASP A 64 16.01 5.80 -13.63
N GLU A 65 17.31 5.50 -13.52
CA GLU A 65 18.32 6.00 -14.47
C GLU A 65 18.13 5.48 -15.90
N LEU A 66 17.52 4.30 -16.06
CA LEU A 66 17.27 3.69 -17.36
C LEU A 66 15.95 4.17 -17.96
N VAL A 67 14.97 4.47 -17.11
CA VAL A 67 13.66 4.98 -17.51
C VAL A 67 13.22 6.12 -16.59
N PRO A 68 13.65 7.36 -16.88
CA PRO A 68 13.26 8.54 -16.11
C PRO A 68 11.77 8.87 -16.22
N GLU A 69 11.12 8.49 -17.32
CA GLU A 69 9.71 8.79 -17.61
C GLU A 69 8.75 7.81 -16.93
N ARG A 70 9.27 6.74 -16.30
CA ARG A 70 8.41 5.74 -15.66
C ARG A 70 7.57 6.43 -14.59
N PRO A 71 6.23 6.27 -14.61
CA PRO A 71 5.38 6.91 -13.62
C PRO A 71 5.76 6.45 -12.22
N PHE A 72 5.57 7.34 -11.25
CA PHE A 72 5.77 7.02 -9.86
C PHE A 72 4.43 6.66 -9.22
N VAL A 73 4.17 5.37 -9.09
CA VAL A 73 2.92 4.83 -8.55
C VAL A 73 3.23 3.96 -7.35
N LEU A 74 2.45 4.10 -6.29
CA LEU A 74 2.64 3.39 -5.02
C LEU A 74 1.64 2.26 -4.86
N ARG A 75 2.00 1.32 -3.99
CA ARG A 75 1.11 0.30 -3.45
C ARG A 75 1.13 0.34 -1.93
N VAL A 76 -0.06 0.31 -1.35
CA VAL A 76 -0.28 0.14 0.08
C VAL A 76 -0.84 -1.26 0.29
N ALA A 77 -0.11 -2.11 0.99
CA ALA A 77 -0.46 -3.50 1.24
C ALA A 77 -0.73 -3.73 2.72
N VAL A 78 -1.86 -4.38 3.03
CA VAL A 78 -2.20 -4.87 4.36
C VAL A 78 -2.21 -6.39 4.33
N ASN A 79 -1.43 -7.03 5.22
CA ASN A 79 -1.29 -8.48 5.34
C ASN A 79 -0.85 -9.25 4.06
N LYS A 80 -0.73 -8.56 2.93
CA LYS A 80 -0.29 -9.10 1.64
C LYS A 80 1.23 -9.16 1.56
N ARG A 81 1.74 -10.30 1.10
CA ARG A 81 3.18 -10.70 1.09
C ARG A 81 3.75 -11.10 2.46
N ALA A 82 2.98 -11.88 3.23
CA ALA A 82 3.33 -12.30 4.60
C ALA A 82 4.67 -13.06 4.72
N GLY A 83 5.24 -13.53 3.60
CA GLY A 83 6.59 -14.12 3.55
C GLY A 83 7.71 -13.17 3.98
N ILE A 84 7.53 -11.85 3.85
CA ILE A 84 8.55 -10.86 4.27
C ILE A 84 8.62 -10.73 5.81
N VAL A 85 7.54 -11.08 6.51
CA VAL A 85 7.39 -10.88 7.97
C VAL A 85 7.98 -12.03 8.79
N SER A 86 8.57 -13.05 8.17
CA SER A 86 9.09 -14.26 8.84
C SER A 86 10.16 -14.00 9.92
N THR A 87 10.70 -12.78 10.01
CA THR A 87 11.79 -12.40 10.93
C THR A 87 11.47 -11.27 11.91
N ILE A 88 10.31 -10.62 11.81
CA ILE A 88 9.98 -9.47 12.67
C ILE A 88 9.36 -9.98 13.96
N GLY A 89 10.05 -9.69 15.06
CA GLY A 89 9.95 -10.34 16.37
C GLY A 89 8.52 -10.67 16.80
N ARG A 90 8.33 -11.89 17.32
CA ARG A 90 7.13 -12.28 18.05
C ARG A 90 6.98 -11.35 19.25
N GLU A 91 6.11 -10.34 19.14
CA GLU A 91 5.64 -9.63 20.31
C GLU A 91 5.06 -10.64 21.30
N LYS A 92 5.37 -10.47 22.58
CA LYS A 92 4.84 -11.34 23.64
C LYS A 92 3.32 -11.27 23.62
N GLY A 93 2.66 -12.42 23.45
CA GLY A 93 1.19 -12.52 23.37
C GLY A 93 0.65 -12.73 21.95
N CYS A 94 1.46 -12.57 20.91
CA CYS A 94 1.08 -12.81 19.53
C CYS A 94 0.77 -14.30 19.26
N ARG A 95 -0.40 -14.59 18.68
CA ARG A 95 -0.85 -15.94 18.29
C ARG A 95 -0.38 -16.38 16.90
N GLY A 96 0.17 -15.46 16.11
CA GLY A 96 0.62 -15.70 14.74
C GLY A 96 0.40 -14.49 13.84
N ILE A 97 0.71 -14.62 12.55
CA ILE A 97 0.43 -13.59 11.55
C ILE A 97 -1.02 -13.74 11.08
N ASN A 98 -1.74 -12.63 10.92
CA ASN A 98 -3.07 -12.63 10.33
C ASN A 98 -2.98 -13.04 8.85
N ARG A 99 -3.64 -14.16 8.52
CA ARG A 99 -3.72 -14.73 7.16
C ARG A 99 -5.16 -14.86 6.68
N SER A 100 -6.15 -14.48 7.51
CA SER A 100 -7.56 -14.62 7.16
C SER A 100 -7.98 -13.59 6.11
N TRP A 101 -7.28 -12.47 6.04
CA TRP A 101 -7.54 -11.44 5.05
C TRP A 101 -6.27 -10.69 4.66
N GLN A 102 -6.31 -10.07 3.48
CA GLN A 102 -5.29 -9.18 2.97
C GLN A 102 -5.94 -8.13 2.07
N PHE A 103 -5.23 -7.05 1.80
CA PHE A 103 -5.70 -5.99 0.91
C PHE A 103 -4.50 -5.28 0.26
N GLU A 104 -4.69 -4.74 -0.95
CA GLU A 104 -3.69 -3.90 -1.61
C GLU A 104 -4.33 -2.79 -2.46
N LEU A 105 -3.94 -1.54 -2.20
CA LEU A 105 -4.39 -0.38 -2.96
C LEU A 105 -3.24 0.17 -3.80
N THR A 106 -3.49 0.36 -5.10
CA THR A 106 -2.58 1.05 -6.03
C THR A 106 -3.06 2.49 -6.23
N LEU A 107 -2.17 3.46 -6.00
CA LEU A 107 -2.51 4.89 -5.91
C LEU A 107 -1.32 5.80 -6.26
N LEU A 108 -1.57 7.08 -6.48
CA LEU A 108 -0.55 8.10 -6.69
C LEU A 108 0.02 8.62 -5.36
N PRO A 109 1.32 9.03 -5.31
CA PRO A 109 1.95 9.54 -4.10
C PRO A 109 1.16 10.63 -3.36
N GLU A 110 0.51 11.53 -4.10
CA GLU A 110 -0.30 12.63 -3.59
C GLU A 110 -1.62 12.18 -2.92
N GLU A 111 -2.16 11.02 -3.27
CA GLU A 111 -3.43 10.51 -2.74
C GLU A 111 -3.26 9.76 -1.42
N ILE A 112 -2.05 9.30 -1.10
CA ILE A 112 -1.82 8.28 -0.06
C ILE A 112 -2.26 8.72 1.34
N LEU A 113 -2.09 10.01 1.66
CA LEU A 113 -2.43 10.54 2.99
C LEU A 113 -3.93 10.61 3.19
N ASP A 114 -4.68 10.96 2.14
CA ASP A 114 -6.15 11.02 2.18
C ASP A 114 -6.77 9.63 2.40
N PHE A 115 -6.11 8.58 1.91
CA PHE A 115 -6.53 7.19 2.09
C PHE A 115 -6.27 6.62 3.49
N VAL A 116 -5.49 7.28 4.35
CA VAL A 116 -5.15 6.71 5.67
C VAL A 116 -6.39 6.46 6.53
N PRO A 117 -7.33 7.41 6.72
CA PRO A 117 -8.56 7.15 7.45
C PRO A 117 -9.39 6.02 6.83
N TRP A 118 -9.51 6.01 5.50
CA TRP A 118 -10.27 4.99 4.79
C TRP A 118 -9.69 3.58 4.96
N ILE A 119 -8.36 3.43 4.91
CA ILE A 119 -7.67 2.15 5.17
C ILE A 119 -7.91 1.69 6.61
N VAL A 120 -7.91 2.61 7.58
CA VAL A 120 -8.20 2.28 8.98
C VAL A 120 -9.63 1.79 9.15
N ASP A 121 -10.60 2.44 8.53
CA ASP A 121 -12.00 2.01 8.59
C ASP A 121 -12.21 0.67 7.88
N LEU A 122 -11.51 0.44 6.76
CA LEU A 122 -11.46 -0.86 6.09
C LEU A 122 -10.90 -1.95 7.03
N ILE A 123 -9.76 -1.72 7.70
CA ILE A 123 -9.19 -2.66 8.68
C ILE A 123 -10.19 -2.97 9.79
N LYS A 124 -10.83 -1.95 10.38
CA LYS A 124 -11.82 -2.12 11.45
C LYS A 124 -13.05 -2.91 11.01
N SER A 125 -13.42 -2.81 9.73
CA SER A 125 -14.50 -3.62 9.16
C SER A 125 -14.15 -5.11 9.07
N TYR A 126 -12.87 -5.47 8.93
CA TYR A 126 -12.41 -6.87 8.99
C TYR A 126 -12.32 -7.41 10.42
N ASP A 127 -12.03 -6.55 11.39
CA ASP A 127 -11.93 -6.94 12.81
C ASP A 127 -13.30 -7.08 13.49
N SER A 128 -14.36 -6.55 12.88
CA SER A 128 -15.72 -6.62 13.39
C SER A 128 -16.48 -7.74 12.67
N ASP A 129 -17.07 -8.70 13.40
CA ASP A 129 -17.99 -9.72 12.84
C ASP A 129 -19.22 -9.11 12.13
N PHE A 130 -19.37 -7.79 12.22
CA PHE A 130 -20.33 -6.97 11.51
C PHE A 130 -19.75 -6.55 10.17
N ALA A 131 -20.09 -7.32 9.13
CA ALA A 131 -19.92 -6.94 7.73
C ALA A 131 -20.72 -5.66 7.43
N PHE A 132 -20.15 -4.48 7.68
CA PHE A 132 -20.83 -3.21 7.45
C PHE A 132 -19.95 -2.21 6.72
N LEU A 133 -20.46 -1.84 5.55
CA LEU A 133 -20.23 -0.63 4.77
C LEU A 133 -18.81 -0.06 4.88
N ILE A 134 -17.91 -0.60 4.06
CA ILE A 134 -16.67 0.10 3.73
C ILE A 134 -17.06 1.51 3.28
N PRO A 135 -16.55 2.58 3.92
CA PRO A 135 -16.90 3.94 3.55
C PRO A 135 -16.50 4.21 2.09
N GLU A 136 -17.13 5.20 1.48
CA GLU A 136 -16.74 5.63 0.14
C GLU A 136 -15.26 6.05 0.14
N PRO A 137 -14.46 5.61 -0.84
CA PRO A 137 -13.05 5.99 -0.89
C PRO A 137 -12.90 7.49 -1.15
N PRO A 138 -11.86 8.13 -0.58
CA PRO A 138 -11.62 9.57 -0.75
C PRO A 138 -11.30 9.96 -2.19
N HIS A 139 -10.81 9.01 -3.00
CA HIS A 139 -10.59 9.15 -4.43
C HIS A 139 -11.29 8.02 -5.19
N PRO A 140 -11.79 8.26 -6.41
CA PRO A 140 -12.46 7.24 -7.21
C PRO A 140 -11.58 6.00 -7.46
N ILE A 141 -12.17 4.81 -7.33
CA ILE A 141 -11.53 3.51 -7.56
C ILE A 141 -12.16 2.85 -8.80
N GLU A 142 -11.38 2.09 -9.57
CA GLU A 142 -11.86 1.39 -10.79
C GLU A 142 -12.91 0.30 -10.54
N SER A 143 -12.93 -0.25 -9.34
CA SER A 143 -13.77 -1.37 -8.94
C SER A 143 -14.76 -0.96 -7.86
N ASP A 144 -15.95 -1.55 -7.92
CA ASP A 144 -16.93 -1.43 -6.86
C ASP A 144 -16.48 -2.16 -5.59
N ILE A 145 -17.01 -1.76 -4.43
CA ILE A 145 -16.63 -2.31 -3.12
C ILE A 145 -16.72 -3.85 -3.08
N SER A 146 -17.72 -4.44 -3.74
CA SER A 146 -17.90 -5.90 -3.82
C SER A 146 -16.76 -6.62 -4.57
N GLU A 147 -16.18 -5.98 -5.59
CA GLU A 147 -15.04 -6.52 -6.32
C GLU A 147 -13.75 -6.34 -5.52
N ILE A 148 -13.64 -5.25 -4.75
CA ILE A 148 -12.51 -5.00 -3.86
C ILE A 148 -12.43 -6.08 -2.78
N THR A 149 -13.56 -6.41 -2.15
CA THR A 149 -13.61 -7.45 -1.11
C THR A 149 -13.30 -8.84 -1.67
N ALA A 150 -13.71 -9.14 -2.91
CA ALA A 150 -13.43 -10.41 -3.57
C ALA A 150 -11.98 -10.54 -4.08
N SER A 151 -11.43 -9.47 -4.66
CA SER A 151 -10.09 -9.48 -5.25
C SER A 151 -8.98 -9.20 -4.24
N HIS A 152 -9.33 -8.65 -3.07
CA HIS A 152 -8.37 -8.15 -2.08
C HIS A 152 -7.44 -7.08 -2.66
N SER A 153 -7.90 -6.34 -3.66
CA SER A 153 -7.15 -5.26 -4.27
C SER A 153 -8.02 -4.17 -4.86
N ALA A 154 -7.47 -2.98 -4.96
CA ALA A 154 -8.12 -1.82 -5.55
C ALA A 154 -7.09 -0.93 -6.26
N GLN A 155 -7.56 -0.10 -7.17
CA GLN A 155 -6.73 0.87 -7.88
C GLN A 155 -7.51 2.17 -8.11
N THR A 156 -6.90 3.31 -7.75
CA THR A 156 -7.48 4.63 -8.02
C THR A 156 -7.54 4.89 -9.52
N LEU A 157 -8.59 5.58 -10.00
CA LEU A 157 -8.71 5.98 -11.41
C LEU A 157 -7.50 6.78 -11.89
N ALA A 158 -6.95 7.67 -11.05
CA ALA A 158 -5.79 8.48 -11.41
C ALA A 158 -4.53 7.63 -11.65
N ALA A 159 -4.21 6.71 -10.74
CA ALA A 159 -3.10 5.77 -10.93
C ALA A 159 -3.27 4.89 -12.18
N SER A 160 -4.50 4.42 -12.45
CA SER A 160 -4.76 3.66 -13.68
C SER A 160 -4.55 4.48 -14.94
N ALA A 161 -5.12 5.68 -15.01
CA ALA A 161 -4.94 6.59 -16.14
C ALA A 161 -3.46 6.90 -16.40
N GLN A 162 -2.67 7.12 -15.34
CA GLN A 162 -1.24 7.38 -15.48
C GLN A 162 -0.45 6.16 -15.98
N LEU A 163 -0.79 4.95 -15.51
CA LEU A 163 -0.18 3.72 -16.00
C LEU A 163 -0.56 3.42 -17.45
N ALA A 164 -1.84 3.58 -17.81
CA ALA A 164 -2.33 3.40 -19.17
C ALA A 164 -1.63 4.35 -20.15
N ARG A 165 -1.55 5.64 -19.80
CA ARG A 165 -0.85 6.65 -20.62
C ARG A 165 0.61 6.28 -20.87
N TYR A 166 1.32 5.80 -19.84
CA TYR A 166 2.71 5.36 -19.98
C TYR A 166 2.86 4.12 -20.88
N VAL A 167 1.91 3.17 -20.82
CA VAL A 167 1.90 1.98 -21.69
C VAL A 167 1.65 2.38 -23.14
N ASP A 168 0.69 3.28 -23.39
CA ASP A 168 0.37 3.75 -24.74
C ASP A 168 1.53 4.53 -25.37
N GLU A 169 2.14 5.46 -24.62
CA GLU A 169 3.32 6.22 -25.06
C GLU A 169 4.49 5.27 -25.41
N ARG A 170 4.68 4.19 -24.63
CA ARG A 170 5.69 3.15 -24.91
C ARG A 170 5.37 2.33 -26.15
N ALA A 171 4.10 1.96 -26.35
CA ALA A 171 3.67 1.21 -27.53
C ALA A 171 3.92 2.00 -28.82
N LEU A 172 3.64 3.31 -28.81
CA LEU A 172 3.89 4.20 -29.95
C LEU A 172 5.38 4.31 -30.32
N LEU A 173 6.27 4.28 -29.32
CA LEU A 173 7.73 4.31 -29.56
C LEU A 173 8.26 3.00 -30.17
N THR A 174 7.60 1.86 -29.93
CA THR A 174 8.02 0.57 -30.48
C THR A 174 7.57 0.30 -31.92
N VAL A 175 6.61 1.06 -32.44
CA VAL A 175 6.07 0.88 -33.81
C VAL A 175 6.79 1.77 -34.84
N GLY A 176 7.73 2.62 -34.40
CA GLY A 176 8.39 3.64 -35.20
C GLY A 176 9.72 3.28 -35.88
N GLU A 177 10.19 2.02 -35.85
CA GLU A 177 11.36 1.60 -36.63
C GLU A 177 10.93 1.02 -37.99
N PRO A 178 11.06 1.75 -39.11
CA PRO A 178 10.96 1.14 -40.43
C PRO A 178 12.23 0.31 -40.70
N GLN A 179 12.03 -0.97 -41.07
CA GLN A 179 13.04 -1.78 -41.74
C GLN A 179 13.34 -1.25 -43.15
#